data_AF-A0A8J7GIM1-F1
#
_entry.id   AF-A0A8J7GIM1-F1
#
_cell.length_a   1.000
_cell.length_b   1.000
_cell.length_c   1.000
_cell.angle_alpha   90.00
_cell.angle_beta   90.00
_cell.angle_gamma   90.00
#
_symmetry.space_group_name_H-M   'P 1'
#
loop_
_entity.id
_entity.type
_entity.pdbx_description
1 polymer ?
#
loop_
_entity_poly.entity_id
_entity_poly.type
_entity_poly.pdbx_seq_one_letter_code
_entity_poly.pdbx_strand_id
1 'polypeptide(L)' 'MAGSSEPVTSPDQHKPTNMKVARIGGIVTILVLLVMTIGNHEGNVENVWLIGLAALLAATLVGDWLLRKNGLKSN' A
#
# COMPACT_ATOMS: atom_id res chain seq x y z
N MET A 1 -22.09 10.74 32.91
CA MET A 1 -20.71 10.27 33.13
C MET A 1 -20.34 9.36 31.96
N ALA A 2 -19.67 9.89 30.94
CA ALA A 2 -19.17 9.09 29.83
C ALA A 2 -17.78 8.58 30.24
N GLY A 3 -17.74 7.37 30.80
CA GLY A 3 -16.49 6.70 31.09
C GLY A 3 -15.71 6.54 29.80
N SER A 4 -14.43 6.89 29.83
CA SER A 4 -13.44 6.59 28.81
C SER A 4 -13.28 5.07 28.67
N SER A 5 -14.21 4.42 27.98
CA SER A 5 -14.16 3.00 27.65
C SER A 5 -13.14 2.80 26.53
N GLU A 6 -11.86 2.89 26.88
CA GLU A 6 -10.79 2.39 26.02
C GLU A 6 -11.00 0.88 25.87
N PRO A 7 -11.12 0.36 24.64
CA PRO A 7 -11.34 -1.07 24.44
C PRO A 7 -10.17 -1.86 25.03
N VAL A 8 -10.46 -2.70 26.02
CA VAL A 8 -9.48 -3.63 26.58
C VAL A 8 -9.13 -4.63 25.49
N THR A 9 -7.95 -4.46 24.91
CA THR A 9 -7.42 -5.34 23.87
C THR A 9 -6.38 -6.27 24.48
N SER A 10 -6.36 -7.52 24.03
CA SER A 10 -5.40 -8.51 24.52
C SER A 10 -4.01 -8.24 23.91
N PRO A 11 -2.90 -8.60 24.60
CA PRO A 11 -1.54 -8.27 24.14
C PRO A 11 -1.20 -8.72 22.71
N ASP A 12 -1.90 -9.72 22.17
CA ASP A 12 -1.76 -10.22 20.81
C ASP A 12 -2.37 -9.31 19.73
N GLN A 13 -3.39 -8.50 20.05
CA GLN A 13 -4.05 -7.61 19.10
C GLN A 13 -3.16 -6.42 18.67
N HIS A 14 -2.14 -6.10 19.48
CA HIS A 14 -1.16 -5.06 19.19
C HIS A 14 0.01 -5.55 18.32
N LYS A 15 -0.07 -6.76 17.75
CA LYS A 15 1.02 -7.29 16.94
C LYS A 15 1.28 -6.35 15.76
N PRO A 16 2.52 -5.83 15.62
CA PRO A 16 2.83 -4.91 14.55
C PRO A 16 2.71 -5.61 13.20
N THR A 17 2.02 -4.97 12.26
CA THR A 17 1.94 -5.43 10.87
C THR A 17 3.34 -5.54 10.28
N ASN A 18 3.63 -6.64 9.59
CA ASN A 18 4.92 -6.82 8.92
C ASN A 18 5.02 -5.90 7.70
N MET A 19 5.52 -4.68 7.91
CA MET A 19 5.60 -3.65 6.87
C MET A 19 6.50 -4.05 5.68
N LYS A 20 7.46 -4.97 5.89
CA LYS A 20 8.27 -5.49 4.78
C LYS A 20 7.42 -6.31 3.82
N VAL A 21 6.58 -7.20 4.35
CA VAL A 21 5.66 -8.02 3.54
C VAL A 21 4.66 -7.13 2.80
N ALA A 22 4.10 -6.13 3.48
CA ALA A 22 3.18 -5.17 2.84
C ALA A 22 3.84 -4.42 1.66
N ARG A 23 5.09 -3.96 1.81
CA ARG A 23 5.83 -3.28 0.73
C ARG A 23 6.12 -4.21 -0.44
N ILE A 24 6.55 -5.45 -0.16
CA ILE A 24 6.78 -6.45 -1.22
C ILE A 24 5.47 -6.74 -1.96
N GLY A 25 4.36 -6.92 -1.23
CA GLY A 25 3.04 -7.08 -1.83
C GLY A 25 2.67 -5.92 -2.74
N GLY A 26 2.90 -4.68 -2.30
CA GLY A 26 2.68 -3.48 -3.12
C GLY A 26 3.53 -3.47 -4.41
N ILE A 27 4.81 -3.81 -4.32
CA ILE A 27 5.71 -3.88 -5.50
C ILE A 27 5.24 -4.98 -6.47
N VAL A 28 4.89 -6.16 -5.95
CA VAL A 28 4.37 -7.26 -6.77
C VAL A 28 3.08 -6.84 -7.47
N THR A 29 2.15 -6.19 -6.78
CA THR A 29 0.91 -5.68 -7.40
C THR A 29 1.20 -4.68 -8.52
N ILE A 30 2.15 -3.75 -8.33
CA ILE A 30 2.57 -2.82 -9.38
C ILE A 30 3.06 -3.58 -10.61
N LEU A 31 3.94 -4.57 -10.43
CA LEU A 31 4.47 -5.36 -11.53
C LEU A 31 3.37 -6.14 -12.25
N VAL A 32 2.44 -6.74 -11.53
CA VAL A 32 1.30 -7.46 -12.11
C VAL A 32 0.42 -6.53 -12.94
N LEU A 33 0.06 -5.34 -12.42
CA LEU A 33 -0.73 -4.36 -13.16
C LEU A 33 -0.04 -3.91 -14.45
N LEU A 34 1.29 -3.76 -14.44
CA LEU A 34 2.05 -3.40 -15.64
C LEU A 34 2.14 -4.58 -16.63
N VAL A 35 2.33 -5.80 -16.15
CA VAL A 35 2.32 -7.00 -17.01
C VAL A 35 0.95 -7.17 -17.68
N MET A 36 -0.14 -6.86 -16.98
CA MET A 36 -1.48 -6.91 -17.54
C MET A 36 -1.67 -5.96 -18.72
N THR A 37 -0.85 -4.91 -18.90
CA THR A 37 -0.93 -4.06 -20.11
C THR A 37 -0.51 -4.78 -21.40
N ILE A 38 0.12 -5.95 -21.28
CA ILE A 38 0.54 -6.77 -22.40
C ILE A 38 -0.56 -7.79 -22.69
N GLY A 39 -1.25 -7.67 -23.84
CA GLY A 39 -2.26 -8.64 -24.19
C GLY A 39 -3.29 -8.13 -25.18
N ASN A 40 -4.53 -8.59 -24.98
CA ASN A 40 -5.64 -8.49 -25.92
C ASN A 40 -6.54 -7.27 -25.71
N HIS A 41 -6.02 -6.18 -25.16
CA HIS A 41 -6.84 -5.01 -24.84
C HIS A 41 -7.37 -4.35 -26.12
N GLU A 42 -8.68 -4.14 -26.17
CA GLU A 42 -9.31 -3.33 -27.21
C GLU A 42 -9.54 -1.91 -26.69
N GLY A 43 -8.82 -0.95 -27.28
CA GLY A 43 -8.82 0.44 -26.85
C GLY A 43 -7.87 0.72 -25.67
N ASN A 44 -7.98 1.92 -25.10
CA ASN A 44 -6.99 2.44 -24.14
C ASN A 44 -7.53 2.65 -22.72
N VAL A 45 -8.84 2.50 -22.48
CA VAL A 45 -9.43 2.76 -21.16
C VAL A 45 -8.83 1.83 -20.10
N GLU A 46 -8.70 0.54 -20.41
CA GLU A 46 -8.09 -0.44 -19.52
C GLU A 46 -6.63 -0.09 -19.20
N ASN A 47 -5.84 0.24 -20.23
CA ASN A 47 -4.44 0.64 -20.06
C ASN A 47 -4.28 1.88 -19.16
N VAL A 48 -5.17 2.88 -19.32
CA VAL A 48 -5.16 4.09 -18.48
C VAL A 48 -5.40 3.74 -17.01
N TRP A 49 -6.35 2.83 -16.73
CA TRP A 49 -6.61 2.41 -15.35
C TRP A 49 -5.50 1.55 -14.76
N LEU A 50 -4.95 0.59 -15.53
CA LEU A 50 -3.85 -0.26 -15.07
C LEU A 50 -2.60 0.57 -14.74
N ILE A 51 -2.20 1.46 -15.66
CA ILE A 51 -1.05 2.35 -15.47
C ILE A 51 -1.34 3.36 -14.35
N GLY A 52 -2.55 3.94 -14.31
CA GLY A 52 -2.94 4.89 -13.27
C GLY A 52 -2.88 4.29 -11.86
N LEU A 53 -3.40 3.07 -11.67
CA LEU A 53 -3.34 2.37 -10.39
C LEU A 53 -1.91 1.95 -10.03
N ALA A 54 -1.12 1.48 -11.00
CA ALA A 54 0.28 1.16 -10.79
C ALA A 54 1.08 2.40 -10.34
N ALA A 55 0.86 3.54 -10.99
CA ALA A 55 1.49 4.81 -10.65
C ALA A 55 1.06 5.31 -9.27
N LEU A 56 -0.22 5.20 -8.92
CA LEU A 56 -0.73 5.56 -7.60
C LEU A 56 -0.06 4.72 -6.50
N LEU A 57 0.02 3.40 -6.66
CA LEU A 57 0.70 2.52 -5.71
C LEU A 57 2.19 2.86 -5.61
N ALA A 58 2.87 3.06 -6.74
CA ALA A 58 4.28 3.47 -6.74
C ALA A 58 4.49 4.78 -5.99
N ALA A 59 3.62 5.78 -6.20
CA ALA A 59 3.69 7.07 -5.51
C ALA A 59 3.51 6.90 -3.99
N THR A 60 2.60 6.05 -3.53
CA THR A 60 2.42 5.79 -2.08
C THR A 60 3.65 5.14 -1.45
N LEU A 61 4.28 4.16 -2.12
CA LEU A 61 5.48 3.49 -1.61
C LEU A 61 6.69 4.43 -1.59
N VAL A 62 6.87 5.23 -2.65
CA VAL A 62 7.93 6.24 -2.71
C VAL A 62 7.69 7.31 -1.67
N GLY A 63 6.46 7.78 -1.49
CA GLY A 63 6.07 8.73 -0.45
C GLY A 63 6.37 8.21 0.96
N ASP A 64 5.98 6.97 1.27
CA ASP A 64 6.29 6.31 2.55
C ASP A 64 7.81 6.23 2.78
N TRP A 65 8.59 5.88 1.75
CA TRP A 65 10.04 5.85 1.84
C TRP A 65 10.65 7.23 2.10
N LEU A 66 10.21 8.26 1.38
CA LEU A 66 10.68 9.64 1.54
C LEU A 66 10.36 10.17 2.94
N LEU A 67 9.14 9.97 3.43
CA LEU A 67 8.72 10.41 4.76
C LEU A 67 9.57 9.77 5.86
N ARG A 68 9.83 8.46 5.76
CA ARG A 68 10.67 7.74 6.73
C ARG A 68 12.14 8.13 6.63
N LYS A 69 12.64 8.40 5.43
CA LYS A 69 13.98 8.95 5.21
C LYS A 69 14.12 10.33 5.87
N ASN A 70 13.06 11.14 5.83
CA ASN A 70 13.03 12.48 6.40
C ASN A 70 12.70 12.51 7.91
N GLY A 71 12.68 11.36 8.58
CA GLY A 71 12.59 11.27 10.04
C GLY A 71 11.20 10.94 10.60
N LEU A 72 10.21 10.62 9.75
CA LEU A 72 8.97 10.03 10.23
C LEU A 72 9.26 8.63 10.81
N LYS A 73 9.32 8.54 12.14
CA LYS A 73 9.48 7.26 12.84
C LYS A 73 8.14 6.54 12.84
N SER A 74 8.11 5.28 12.41
CA SER A 74 6.99 4.41 12.75
C SER A 74 7.08 4.11 14.24
N ASN A 75 6.10 4.62 14.97
CA ASN A 75 5.80 4.27 16.35
C ASN A 75 5.38 2.81 16.47
#